data_AF-A0A832VZ15-F1
#
_entry.id   AF-A0A832VZ15-F1
#
_cell.length_a   1.000
_cell.length_b   1.000
_cell.length_c   1.000
_cell.angle_alpha   90.00
_cell.angle_beta   90.00
_cell.angle_gamma   90.00
#
_symmetry.space_group_name_H-M   'P 1'
#
loop_
_entity.id
_entity.type
_entity.pdbx_description
1 polymer ?
#
loop_
_entity_poly.entity_id
_entity_poly.type
_entity_poly.pdbx_seq_one_letter_code
_entity_poly.pdbx_strand_id
1 'polypeptide(L)'
;MTILVFILVLYLFLPFIFMGSAAPFFVIHNHDVKGHEVAVEVFDQQNKSIINETYSLESEGDFSQARPLSLRFHREKREYIFKVTMDKQITSTVKIEIPHSHTLVDIWLYSKNYESGEIVPISMETESIV
;
A
#
# COMPACT_ATOMS: atom_id res chain seq x y z
N MET A 1 -44.20 -5.80 5.58
CA MET A 1 -43.33 -4.61 5.40
C MET A 1 -41.93 -4.83 5.94
N THR A 2 -41.76 -5.34 7.17
CA THR A 2 -40.45 -5.62 7.81
C THR A 2 -39.57 -6.61 7.06
N ILE A 3 -40.14 -7.70 6.53
CA ILE A 3 -39.39 -8.71 5.75
C ILE A 3 -38.82 -8.11 4.45
N LEU A 4 -39.60 -7.27 3.76
CA LEU A 4 -39.15 -6.61 2.53
C LEU A 4 -38.00 -5.63 2.81
N VAL A 5 -38.10 -4.88 3.91
CA VAL A 5 -37.04 -3.97 4.37
C VAL A 5 -35.78 -4.77 4.74
N PHE A 6 -35.93 -5.89 5.43
CA PHE A 6 -34.80 -6.75 5.80
C PHE A 6 -34.09 -7.34 4.56
N ILE A 7 -34.85 -7.81 3.56
CA ILE A 7 -34.29 -8.31 2.30
C ILE A 7 -33.56 -7.19 1.55
N LEU A 8 -34.13 -5.99 1.49
CA LEU A 8 -33.49 -4.84 0.84
C LEU A 8 -32.19 -4.44 1.53
N VAL A 9 -32.19 -4.38 2.86
CA VAL A 9 -31.00 -4.13 3.68
C VAL A 9 -29.96 -5.22 3.39
N LEU A 10 -30.33 -6.50 3.49
CA LEU A 10 -29.41 -7.60 3.23
C LEU A 10 -28.82 -7.51 1.82
N TYR A 11 -29.63 -7.22 0.79
CA TYR A 11 -29.17 -7.07 -0.60
C TYR A 11 -28.17 -5.91 -0.78
N LEU A 12 -28.36 -4.80 -0.06
CA LEU A 12 -27.44 -3.67 -0.07
C LEU A 12 -26.11 -3.96 0.66
N PHE A 13 -26.15 -4.76 1.72
CA PHE A 13 -24.95 -5.11 2.50
C PHE A 13 -24.23 -6.37 1.99
N LEU A 14 -24.92 -7.25 1.26
CA LEU A 14 -24.39 -8.44 0.60
C LEU A 14 -23.08 -8.16 -0.15
N PRO A 15 -22.99 -7.18 -1.07
CA PRO A 15 -21.74 -6.92 -1.77
C PRO A 15 -20.59 -6.58 -0.83
N PHE A 16 -20.83 -5.86 0.27
CA PHE A 16 -19.78 -5.55 1.26
C PHE A 16 -19.29 -6.78 2.03
N ILE A 17 -20.13 -7.80 2.21
CA ILE A 17 -19.76 -9.05 2.88
C ILE A 17 -18.91 -9.94 1.96
N PHE A 18 -19.24 -10.00 0.66
CA PHE A 18 -18.57 -10.88 -0.30
C PHE A 18 -17.32 -10.27 -0.95
N MET A 19 -17.14 -8.94 -0.95
CA MET A 19 -15.98 -8.29 -1.59
C MET A 19 -14.67 -8.43 -0.78
N GLY A 20 -14.73 -8.93 0.47
CA GLY A 20 -13.56 -9.01 1.35
C GLY A 20 -13.10 -7.64 1.87
N SER A 21 -12.13 -7.66 2.80
CA SER A 21 -11.52 -6.41 3.28
C SER A 21 -10.62 -5.81 2.20
N ALA A 22 -10.59 -4.48 2.10
CA ALA A 22 -9.59 -3.80 1.30
C ALA A 22 -8.18 -4.20 1.77
N ALA A 23 -7.26 -4.36 0.81
CA ALA A 23 -5.86 -4.57 1.09
C ALA A 23 -5.28 -3.33 1.80
N PRO A 24 -4.18 -3.48 2.56
CA PRO A 24 -3.34 -2.37 2.97
C PRO A 24 -3.02 -1.43 1.79
N PHE A 25 -2.61 -0.21 2.10
CA PHE A 25 -2.21 0.71 1.03
C PHE A 25 -0.80 0.39 0.54
N PHE A 26 0.10 0.14 1.48
CA PHE A 26 1.41 -0.38 1.22
C PHE A 26 1.90 -1.22 2.39
N VAL A 27 2.90 -2.05 2.11
CA VAL A 27 3.69 -2.77 3.11
C VAL A 27 5.15 -2.44 2.87
N ILE A 28 5.90 -2.20 3.95
CA ILE A 28 7.34 -2.02 3.91
C ILE A 28 7.96 -3.29 4.44
N HIS A 29 8.87 -3.88 3.66
CA HIS A 29 9.60 -5.09 4.00
C HIS A 29 11.08 -4.74 4.16
N ASN A 30 11.61 -4.92 5.36
CA ASN A 30 13.04 -4.75 5.60
C ASN A 30 13.76 -6.09 5.43
N HIS A 31 14.55 -6.26 4.37
CA HIS A 31 15.38 -7.47 4.21
C HIS A 31 16.84 -7.29 4.67
N ASP A 32 17.19 -6.12 5.25
CA ASP A 32 18.50 -5.93 5.87
C ASP A 32 18.53 -6.51 7.30
N VAL A 33 19.74 -6.86 7.73
CA VAL A 33 20.06 -7.32 9.10
C VAL A 33 20.09 -6.17 10.12
N LYS A 34 19.77 -4.95 9.67
CA LYS A 34 19.74 -3.73 10.48
C LYS A 34 18.35 -3.12 10.41
N GLY A 35 17.96 -2.41 11.47
CA GLY A 35 16.77 -1.58 11.43
C GLY A 35 16.99 -0.31 10.60
N HIS A 36 15.91 0.21 10.03
CA HIS A 36 15.92 1.40 9.19
C HIS A 36 14.80 2.37 9.56
N GLU A 37 15.08 3.67 9.39
CA GLU A 37 14.07 4.72 9.43
C GLU A 37 13.61 5.01 8.00
N VAL A 38 12.33 4.83 7.71
CA VAL A 38 11.77 4.97 6.37
C VAL A 38 10.67 6.02 6.37
N ALA A 39 10.93 7.15 5.69
CA ALA A 39 9.92 8.15 5.40
C ALA A 39 9.19 7.78 4.10
N VAL A 40 7.86 7.71 4.16
CA VAL A 40 6.99 7.46 2.99
C VAL A 40 6.08 8.65 2.78
N GLU A 41 6.25 9.30 1.63
CA GLU A 41 5.39 10.34 1.13
C GLU A 41 4.59 9.80 -0.05
N VAL A 42 3.27 9.92 -0.03
CA VAL A 42 2.40 9.52 -1.13
C VAL A 42 1.54 10.69 -1.58
N PHE A 43 1.61 11.01 -2.87
CA PHE A 43 0.84 12.07 -3.50
C PHE A 43 -0.19 11.50 -4.48
N ASP A 44 -1.37 12.12 -4.55
CA ASP A 44 -2.33 11.84 -5.62
C ASP A 44 -1.93 12.50 -6.96
N GLN A 45 -2.73 12.28 -8.01
CA GLN A 45 -2.54 12.87 -9.34
C GLN A 45 -2.59 14.41 -9.36
N GLN A 46 -3.13 15.04 -8.30
CA GLN A 46 -3.17 16.49 -8.14
C GLN A 46 -2.02 17.00 -7.25
N ASN A 47 -1.00 16.17 -6.99
CA ASN A 47 0.12 16.43 -6.08
C ASN A 47 -0.31 16.74 -4.64
N LYS A 48 -1.49 16.29 -4.22
CA LYS A 48 -1.92 16.42 -2.83
C LYS A 48 -1.32 15.29 -2.01
N SER A 49 -0.70 15.65 -0.88
CA SER A 49 -0.19 14.68 0.09
C SER A 49 -1.33 13.88 0.71
N ILE A 50 -1.25 12.55 0.61
CA ILE A 50 -2.16 11.58 1.22
C ILE A 50 -1.51 10.99 2.47
N ILE A 51 -0.22 10.68 2.38
CA ILE A 51 0.60 10.11 3.45
C ILE A 51 1.91 10.89 3.45
N ASN A 52 2.38 11.24 4.64
CA ASN A 52 3.70 11.82 4.87
C ASN A 52 4.09 11.44 6.30
N GLU A 53 4.60 10.23 6.44
CA GLU A 53 4.86 9.62 7.73
C GLU A 53 6.25 8.97 7.70
N THR A 54 6.83 8.79 8.89
CA THR A 54 8.12 8.12 9.07
C THR A 54 7.95 6.91 9.96
N TYR A 55 8.52 5.79 9.54
CA TYR A 55 8.36 4.49 10.18
C TYR A 55 9.73 3.95 10.59
N SER A 56 9.81 3.39 11.80
CA SER A 56 11.01 2.67 12.25
C SER A 56 10.76 1.18 12.09
N LEU A 57 11.55 0.52 11.25
CA LEU A 57 11.50 -0.92 11.05
C LEU A 57 12.68 -1.58 11.74
N GLU A 58 12.41 -2.66 12.45
CA GLU A 58 13.46 -3.55 12.98
C GLU A 58 14.10 -4.36 11.84
N SER A 59 15.24 -4.99 12.14
CA SER A 59 15.87 -5.97 11.24
C SER A 59 14.87 -7.04 10.82
N GLU A 60 14.84 -7.37 9.53
CA GLU A 60 13.95 -8.41 8.97
C GLU A 60 12.44 -8.18 9.27
N GLY A 61 12.07 -6.96 9.64
CA GLY A 61 10.72 -6.60 10.06
C GLY A 61 9.84 -6.05 8.93
N ASP A 62 8.53 -6.17 9.12
CA ASP A 62 7.52 -5.65 8.20
C ASP A 62 6.65 -4.56 8.86
N PHE A 63 6.21 -3.59 8.07
CA PHE A 63 5.23 -2.60 8.49
C PHE A 63 4.11 -2.46 7.47
N SER A 64 2.85 -2.64 7.90
CA SER A 64 1.68 -2.49 7.04
C SER A 64 0.93 -1.19 7.31
N GLN A 65 0.80 -0.34 6.29
CA GLN A 65 0.01 0.88 6.37
C GLN A 65 -1.41 0.63 5.89
N ALA A 66 -2.37 0.81 6.80
CA ALA A 66 -3.78 0.69 6.46
C ALA A 66 -4.20 1.76 5.43
N ARG A 67 -5.09 1.36 4.52
CA ARG A 67 -5.65 2.26 3.51
C ARG A 67 -6.47 3.39 4.15
N PRO A 68 -6.20 4.66 3.81
CA PRO A 68 -7.00 5.79 4.26
C PRO A 68 -8.47 5.56 3.95
N LEU A 69 -9.37 5.92 4.87
CA LEU A 69 -10.81 5.68 4.72
C LEU A 69 -11.37 6.24 3.42
N SER A 70 -10.89 7.42 3.01
CA SER A 70 -11.26 8.05 1.74
C SER A 70 -10.93 7.17 0.54
N LEU A 71 -9.89 6.35 0.61
CA LEU A 71 -9.40 5.49 -0.48
C LEU A 71 -9.95 4.06 -0.45
N ARG A 72 -10.57 3.62 0.66
CA ARG A 72 -11.05 2.23 0.82
C ARG A 72 -12.17 1.83 -0.13
N PHE A 73 -13.02 2.77 -0.51
CA PHE A 73 -14.21 2.49 -1.33
C PHE A 73 -14.04 2.87 -2.80
N HIS A 74 -12.83 3.30 -3.21
CA HIS A 74 -12.57 3.59 -4.61
C HIS A 74 -12.44 2.30 -5.41
N ARG A 75 -13.24 2.23 -6.48
CA ARG A 75 -13.24 1.12 -7.46
C ARG A 75 -12.52 1.48 -8.76
N GLU A 76 -12.08 2.73 -8.88
CA GLU A 76 -11.43 3.24 -10.08
C GLU A 76 -9.91 3.15 -9.96
N LYS A 77 -9.29 2.89 -11.10
CA LYS A 77 -7.84 2.92 -11.25
C LYS A 77 -7.31 4.33 -10.98
N ARG A 78 -6.30 4.44 -10.13
CA ARG A 78 -5.69 5.72 -9.75
C ARG A 78 -4.18 5.62 -9.76
N GLU A 79 -3.54 6.70 -10.17
CA GLU A 79 -2.09 6.82 -10.09
C GLU A 79 -1.67 7.61 -8.85
N TYR A 80 -0.56 7.22 -8.27
CA TYR A 80 0.03 7.84 -7.10
C TYR A 80 1.53 8.01 -7.31
N ILE A 81 2.11 9.03 -6.69
CA ILE A 81 3.55 9.21 -6.65
C ILE A 81 4.00 8.79 -5.26
N PHE A 82 4.75 7.69 -5.19
CA PHE A 82 5.39 7.22 -3.99
C PHE A 82 6.81 7.77 -3.95
N LYS A 83 7.14 8.48 -2.87
CA LYS A 83 8.49 8.92 -2.57
C LYS A 83 8.90 8.31 -1.23
N VAL A 84 9.83 7.39 -1.29
CA VAL A 84 10.33 6.64 -0.12
C VAL A 84 11.75 7.09 0.13
N THR A 85 12.05 7.49 1.37
CA THR A 85 13.39 7.88 1.80
C THR A 85 13.82 7.03 2.99
N MET A 86 14.88 6.25 2.82
CA MET A 86 15.48 5.41 3.86
C MET A 86 16.69 6.12 4.49
N ASP A 87 16.75 6.12 5.81
CA ASP A 87 17.79 6.71 6.66
C ASP A 87 18.17 8.15 6.28
N LYS A 88 17.20 8.91 5.76
CA LYS A 88 17.36 10.29 5.26
C LYS A 88 18.40 10.46 4.14
N GLN A 89 18.84 9.36 3.52
CA GLN A 89 19.96 9.34 2.58
C GLN A 89 19.57 8.77 1.22
N ILE A 90 18.85 7.64 1.22
CA ILE A 90 18.51 6.92 0.00
C ILE A 90 17.06 7.23 -0.33
N THR A 91 16.81 7.89 -1.46
CA THR A 91 15.45 8.23 -1.90
C THR A 91 15.14 7.53 -3.21
N SER A 92 13.96 6.91 -3.28
CA SER A 92 13.36 6.39 -4.51
C SER A 92 12.01 7.03 -4.72
N THR A 93 11.72 7.42 -5.97
CA THR A 93 10.44 8.01 -6.34
C THR A 93 9.88 7.31 -7.55
N VAL A 94 8.69 6.72 -7.40
CA VAL A 94 8.05 5.90 -8.42
C VAL A 94 6.59 6.35 -8.57
N LYS A 95 6.16 6.48 -9.81
CA LYS A 95 4.74 6.65 -10.13
C LYS A 95 4.11 5.26 -10.25
N ILE A 96 3.14 4.96 -9.40
CA ILE A 96 2.52 3.64 -9.29
C ILE A 96 1.03 3.79 -9.56
N GLU A 97 0.50 2.85 -10.34
CA GLU A 97 -0.91 2.77 -10.64
C GLU A 97 -1.56 1.66 -9.83
N ILE A 98 -2.58 2.02 -9.05
CA ILE A 98 -3.33 1.09 -8.21
C ILE A 98 -4.72 0.90 -8.86
N PRO A 99 -5.03 -0.31 -9.36
CA PRO A 99 -6.26 -0.56 -10.12
C PRO A 99 -7.52 -0.59 -9.24
N HIS A 100 -7.44 -1.11 -8.02
CA HIS A 100 -8.57 -1.21 -7.09
C HIS A 100 -8.12 -1.31 -5.62
N SER A 101 -9.07 -1.30 -4.69
CA SER A 101 -8.86 -1.36 -3.22
C SER A 101 -8.24 -2.67 -2.69
N HIS A 102 -8.01 -3.66 -3.56
CA HIS A 102 -7.40 -4.95 -3.19
C HIS A 102 -5.96 -5.08 -3.71
N THR A 103 -5.40 -4.02 -4.30
CA THR A 103 -4.00 -3.97 -4.70
C THR A 103 -3.23 -3.08 -3.72
N LEU A 104 -2.14 -3.61 -3.17
CA LEU A 104 -1.22 -2.88 -2.32
C LEU A 104 0.08 -2.58 -3.07
N VAL A 105 0.91 -1.71 -2.48
CA VAL A 105 2.28 -1.46 -2.92
C VAL A 105 3.24 -2.09 -1.94
N ASP A 106 4.08 -3.00 -2.41
CA ASP A 106 5.20 -3.52 -1.63
C ASP A 106 6.40 -2.60 -1.80
N ILE A 107 7.01 -2.23 -0.67
CA ILE A 107 8.20 -1.41 -0.59
C ILE A 107 9.28 -2.29 0.02
N TRP A 108 10.14 -2.86 -0.81
CA TRP A 108 11.23 -3.72 -0.37
C TRP A 108 12.50 -2.90 -0.12
N LEU A 109 13.06 -3.02 1.07
CA LEU A 109 14.36 -2.47 1.42
C LEU A 109 15.42 -3.55 1.27
N TYR A 110 16.51 -3.25 0.56
CA TYR A 110 17.62 -4.19 0.31
C TYR A 110 17.17 -5.54 -0.26
N SER A 111 16.25 -5.53 -1.22
CA SER A 111 15.86 -6.75 -1.93
C SER A 111 16.90 -7.17 -2.96
N LYS A 112 17.03 -8.49 -3.14
CA LYS A 112 17.86 -9.05 -4.19
C LYS A 112 17.04 -9.14 -5.48
N ASN A 113 17.52 -8.51 -6.55
CA ASN A 113 16.98 -8.74 -7.87
C ASN A 113 17.31 -10.17 -8.31
N TYR A 114 16.29 -11.00 -8.56
CA TYR A 114 16.47 -12.41 -8.90
C TYR A 114 17.14 -12.64 -10.26
N GLU A 115 17.02 -11.70 -11.19
CA GLU A 115 17.59 -11.81 -12.54
C GLU A 115 19.07 -11.42 -12.56
N SER A 116 19.43 -10.31 -11.91
CA SER A 116 20.81 -9.79 -11.91
C SER A 116 21.63 -10.24 -10.71
N GLY A 117 20.99 -10.68 -9.63
CA GLY A 117 21.62 -10.96 -8.34
C GLY A 117 22.04 -9.71 -7.57
N GLU A 118 21.79 -8.52 -8.10
CA GLU A 118 22.13 -7.23 -7.50
C GLU A 118 21.21 -6.89 -6.32
N ILE A 119 21.76 -6.22 -5.30
CA ILE A 119 20.99 -5.74 -4.15
C ILE A 119 20.48 -4.35 -4.49
N VAL A 120 19.16 -4.19 -4.50
CA VAL A 120 18.48 -2.92 -4.75
C VAL A 120 18.07 -2.32 -3.40
N PRO A 121 18.51 -1.10 -3.05
CA PRO A 121 18.28 -0.56 -1.71
C PRO A 121 16.80 -0.25 -1.45
N ILE A 122 16.05 0.20 -2.45
CA ILE A 122 14.60 0.41 -2.37
C ILE A 122 13.99 -0.03 -3.70
N SER A 123 13.08 -1.01 -3.67
CA SER A 123 12.27 -1.40 -4.82
C SER A 123 10.79 -1.32 -4.46
N MET A 124 9.95 -0.98 -5.45
CA MET A 124 8.51 -0.87 -5.23
C MET A 124 7.76 -1.61 -6.33
N GLU A 125 6.78 -2.42 -5.94
CA GLU A 125 5.92 -3.17 -6.85
C GLU A 125 4.49 -3.23 -6.33
N THR A 126 3.56 -3.65 -7.18
CA THR A 126 2.15 -3.78 -6.81
C THR A 126 1.77 -5.25 -6.71
N GLU A 127 1.13 -5.62 -5.60
CA GLU A 127 0.56 -6.96 -5.41
C GLU A 127 -0.96 -6.87 -5.24
N SER A 128 -1.69 -7.72 -5.95
CA SER A 128 -3.15 -7.84 -5.81
C SER A 128 -3.49 -9.01 -4.89
N ILE A 129 -4.16 -8.72 -3.77
CA ILE A 129 -4.67 -9.72 -2.85
C ILE A 129 -6.06 -10.15 -3.33
N VAL A 130 -6.21 -11.44 -3.66
CA VAL A 130 -7.47 -12.05 -4.11
C VAL A 130 -8.34 -12.47 -2.93
#